data_AF-A0A1X2GZZ4-F1
#
_entry.id   AF-A0A1X2GZZ4-F1
#
_cell.length_a   1.000
_cell.length_b   1.000
_cell.length_c   1.000
_cell.angle_alpha   90.00
_cell.angle_beta   90.00
_cell.angle_gamma   90.00
#
_symmetry.space_group_name_H-M   'P 1'
#
loop_
_entity.id
_entity.type
_entity.pdbx_description
1 polymer ?
#
loop_
_entity_poly.entity_id
_entity_poly.type
_entity_poly.pdbx_seq_one_letter_code
_entity_poly.pdbx_strand_id
1 'polypeptide(L)'
;MDAEYPLEELNATIGHVIHMLTLIVRYLGIKLPYTLLYRGVYPYARDANADARLKSTRHPIFLDSQNFKRFTLGMGMLNYDIAYLCYTQGVSISMAHVTYTLRNLMAACQAPQLGV
;
A
#
# COMPACT_ATOMS: atom_id res chain seq x y z
N MET A 1 11.88 1.11 -26.01
CA MET A 1 11.45 -0.24 -25.58
C MET A 1 10.22 -0.02 -24.74
N ASP A 2 9.10 0.21 -25.42
CA ASP A 2 7.83 0.55 -24.81
C ASP A 2 7.10 -0.77 -24.56
N ALA A 3 7.51 -1.46 -23.49
CA ALA A 3 6.67 -2.50 -22.92
C ALA A 3 5.49 -1.79 -22.25
N GLU A 4 4.45 -1.52 -23.03
CA GLU A 4 3.17 -1.03 -22.51
C GLU A 4 2.52 -2.20 -21.76
N TYR A 5 2.86 -2.32 -20.47
CA TYR A 5 2.26 -3.33 -19.61
C TYR A 5 0.75 -3.07 -19.52
N PRO A 6 -0.10 -4.09 -19.71
CA PRO A 6 -1.53 -3.91 -19.63
C PRO A 6 -1.91 -3.47 -18.21
N LEU A 7 -2.80 -2.47 -18.11
CA LEU A 7 -3.24 -1.90 -16.83
C LEU A 7 -3.82 -2.96 -15.89
N GLU A 8 -4.41 -4.02 -16.45
CA GLU A 8 -4.96 -5.15 -15.70
C GLU A 8 -3.88 -5.91 -14.93
N GLU A 9 -2.73 -6.20 -15.56
CA GLU A 9 -1.61 -6.88 -14.89
C GLU A 9 -1.00 -6.00 -13.78
N LEU A 10 -0.87 -4.70 -14.03
CA LEU A 10 -0.40 -3.75 -13.02
C LEU A 10 -1.36 -3.73 -11.81
N ASN A 11 -2.66 -3.59 -12.08
CA ASN A 11 -3.69 -3.53 -11.04
C ASN A 11 -3.78 -4.85 -10.26
N ALA A 12 -3.64 -5.99 -10.93
CA ALA A 12 -3.59 -7.30 -10.28
C ALA A 12 -2.37 -7.43 -9.35
N THR A 13 -1.20 -7.02 -9.81
CA THR A 13 0.04 -7.02 -9.01
C THR A 13 -0.11 -6.16 -7.77
N ILE A 14 -0.65 -4.95 -7.91
CA ILE A 14 -0.93 -4.06 -6.77
C ILE A 14 -1.94 -4.72 -5.80
N GLY A 15 -2.97 -5.39 -6.33
CA GLY A 15 -3.91 -6.17 -5.54
C GLY A 15 -3.23 -7.23 -4.66
N HIS A 16 -2.24 -7.95 -5.21
CA HIS A 16 -1.45 -8.93 -4.45
C HIS A 16 -0.59 -8.28 -3.37
N VAL A 17 0.04 -7.13 -3.65
CA VAL A 17 0.80 -6.37 -2.63
C VAL A 17 -0.08 -5.98 -1.46
N ILE A 18 -1.26 -5.40 -1.73
CA ILE A 18 -2.21 -4.99 -0.70
C ILE A 18 -2.68 -6.21 0.10
N HIS A 19 -2.93 -7.34 -0.58
CA HIS A 19 -3.33 -8.57 0.08
C HIS A 19 -2.25 -9.10 1.02
N MET A 20 -1.00 -9.20 0.56
CA MET A 20 0.14 -9.63 1.39
C MET A 20 0.35 -8.70 2.58
N LEU A 21 0.35 -7.37 2.36
CA LEU A 21 0.43 -6.38 3.44
C LEU A 21 -0.68 -6.58 4.47
N THR A 22 -1.93 -6.77 4.00
CA THR A 22 -3.10 -6.99 4.86
C THR A 22 -2.95 -8.25 5.71
N LEU A 23 -2.43 -9.35 5.15
CA LEU A 23 -2.17 -10.57 5.90
C LEU A 23 -1.12 -10.35 6.99
N ILE A 24 0.00 -9.70 6.65
CA ILE A 24 1.11 -9.45 7.59
C ILE A 24 0.63 -8.57 8.75
N VAL A 25 0.00 -7.43 8.47
CA VAL A 25 -0.43 -6.50 9.54
C VAL A 25 -1.52 -7.11 10.42
N ARG A 26 -2.40 -7.94 9.87
CA ARG A 26 -3.41 -8.67 10.65
C ARG A 26 -2.78 -9.73 11.55
N TYR A 27 -1.80 -10.47 11.03
CA TYR A 27 -1.06 -11.46 11.81
C TYR A 27 -0.32 -10.80 12.99
N LEU A 28 0.29 -9.64 12.76
CA LEU A 28 1.05 -8.89 13.75
C LEU A 28 0.20 -7.99 14.67
N GLY A 29 -1.10 -7.82 14.39
CA GLY A 29 -1.97 -6.93 15.16
C GLY A 29 -1.66 -5.43 15.00
N ILE A 30 -1.02 -5.03 13.90
CA ILE A 30 -0.59 -3.64 13.66
C ILE A 30 -1.73 -2.83 13.01
N LYS A 31 -1.98 -1.64 13.55
CA LYS A 31 -2.89 -0.66 12.95
C LYS A 31 -2.12 0.25 11.99
N LEU A 32 -2.48 0.19 10.71
CA LEU A 32 -1.89 1.06 9.68
C LEU A 32 -2.40 2.52 9.77
N PRO A 33 -1.55 3.49 9.40
CA PRO A 33 -1.94 4.90 9.26
C PRO A 33 -3.07 5.13 8.25
N TYR A 34 -3.01 4.47 7.09
CA TYR A 34 -4.08 4.52 6.10
C TYR A 34 -4.91 3.23 6.12
N THR A 35 -6.23 3.39 6.06
CA THR A 35 -7.16 2.28 5.92
C THR A 35 -7.22 1.84 4.45
N LEU A 36 -6.89 0.58 4.22
CA LEU A 36 -7.02 -0.08 2.92
C LEU A 36 -8.45 -0.66 2.79
N LEU A 37 -9.19 -0.19 1.79
CA LEU A 37 -10.58 -0.51 1.55
C LEU A 37 -10.72 -1.22 0.20
N TYR A 38 -11.48 -2.31 0.15
CA TYR A 38 -11.86 -2.97 -1.09
C TYR A 38 -13.31 -2.63 -1.45
N ARG A 39 -13.54 -2.26 -2.72
CA ARG A 39 -14.88 -2.10 -3.29
C ARG A 39 -15.00 -2.97 -4.54
N GLY A 40 -15.41 -4.22 -4.31
CA GLY A 40 -15.28 -5.25 -5.34
C GLY A 40 -13.81 -5.49 -5.64
N VAL A 41 -13.42 -5.31 -6.90
CA VAL A 41 -12.03 -5.51 -7.38
C VAL A 41 -11.15 -4.27 -7.14
N TYR A 42 -11.74 -3.11 -6.83
CA TYR A 42 -11.02 -1.84 -6.78
C TYR A 42 -10.54 -1.48 -5.37
N PRO A 43 -9.22 -1.40 -5.13
CA PRO A 43 -8.66 -0.98 -3.85
C PRO A 43 -8.60 0.56 -3.72
N TYR A 44 -8.81 1.04 -2.50
CA TYR A 44 -8.69 2.45 -2.13
C TYR A 44 -7.92 2.62 -0.81
N ALA A 45 -7.05 3.61 -0.73
CA ALA A 45 -6.48 4.10 0.51
C ALA A 45 -7.31 5.27 1.04
N ARG A 46 -7.43 5.36 2.36
CA ARG A 46 -8.06 6.49 3.04
C ARG A 46 -7.35 6.73 4.36
N ASP A 47 -7.12 7.98 4.73
CA ASP A 47 -6.67 8.31 6.09
C ASP A 47 -7.63 7.72 7.14
N ALA A 48 -7.09 7.00 8.12
CA ALA A 48 -7.88 6.36 9.17
C ALA A 48 -8.67 7.36 10.02
N ASN A 49 -8.24 8.61 10.09
CA ASN A 49 -8.87 9.68 10.87
C ASN A 49 -9.82 10.57 10.04
N ALA A 50 -9.84 10.40 8.71
CA ALA A 50 -10.70 11.21 7.85
C ALA A 50 -12.17 10.77 7.90
N ASP A 51 -13.09 11.73 7.72
CA ASP A 51 -14.53 11.44 7.68
C ASP A 51 -14.84 10.42 6.57
N ALA A 52 -15.33 9.25 6.98
CA ALA A 52 -15.65 8.13 6.12
C ALA A 52 -16.74 8.45 5.07
N ARG A 53 -17.57 9.47 5.33
CA ARG A 53 -18.67 9.93 4.46
C ARG A 53 -18.16 10.71 3.26
N LEU A 54 -17.02 11.38 3.37
CA LEU A 54 -16.43 12.14 2.28
C LEU A 54 -15.78 11.19 1.26
N LYS A 55 -16.25 11.23 0.01
CA LYS A 55 -15.64 10.42 -1.08
C LYS A 55 -14.27 10.96 -1.50
N SER A 56 -13.99 12.24 -1.26
CA SER A 56 -12.71 12.90 -1.60
C SER A 56 -11.53 12.32 -0.83
N THR A 57 -11.76 11.73 0.34
CA THR A 57 -10.72 11.16 1.20
C THR A 57 -10.24 9.79 0.71
N ARG A 58 -10.89 9.23 -0.33
CA ARG A 58 -10.56 7.92 -0.89
C ARG A 58 -9.68 8.11 -2.11
N HIS A 59 -8.49 7.54 -2.07
CA HIS A 59 -7.53 7.57 -3.16
C HIS A 59 -7.46 6.18 -3.79
N PRO A 60 -7.73 6.04 -5.09
CA PRO A 60 -7.66 4.75 -5.76
C PRO A 60 -6.22 4.22 -5.70
N ILE A 61 -6.06 2.92 -5.49
CA ILE A 61 -4.77 2.23 -5.61
C ILE A 61 -4.81 1.29 -6.84
N PHE A 62 -5.52 1.72 -7.86
CA PHE A 62 -5.56 1.10 -9.18
C PHE A 62 -5.48 2.22 -10.22
N LEU A 63 -4.86 1.92 -11.35
CA LEU A 63 -4.67 2.86 -12.44
C LEU A 63 -5.74 2.65 -13.51
N ASP A 64 -6.35 3.74 -13.95
CA ASP A 64 -7.17 3.84 -15.15
C ASP A 64 -6.78 5.09 -15.96
N SER A 65 -7.41 5.29 -17.11
CA SER A 65 -7.07 6.40 -18.03
C SER A 65 -7.38 7.80 -17.48
N GLN A 66 -8.14 7.92 -16.39
CA GLN A 66 -8.64 9.19 -15.87
C GLN A 66 -8.14 9.52 -14.46
N ASN A 67 -7.54 8.56 -13.75
CA ASN A 67 -7.30 8.67 -12.32
C ASN A 67 -5.83 8.86 -11.90
N PHE A 68 -4.88 8.97 -12.85
CA PHE A 68 -3.43 8.98 -12.59
C PHE A 68 -3.00 9.81 -11.38
N LYS A 69 -3.43 11.08 -11.28
CA LYS A 69 -3.06 11.97 -10.14
C LYS A 69 -3.53 11.42 -8.78
N ARG A 70 -4.75 10.89 -8.72
CA ARG A 70 -5.31 10.32 -7.48
C ARG A 70 -4.71 8.95 -7.19
N PHE A 71 -4.39 8.18 -8.22
CA PHE A 71 -3.66 6.92 -8.14
C PHE A 71 -2.27 7.11 -7.54
N THR A 72 -1.50 8.11 -8.00
CA THR A 72 -0.17 8.42 -7.45
C THR A 72 -0.24 8.72 -5.95
N LEU A 73 -1.26 9.47 -5.51
CA LEU A 73 -1.50 9.70 -4.08
C LEU A 73 -1.82 8.41 -3.33
N GLY A 74 -2.69 7.55 -3.88
CA GLY A 74 -3.01 6.25 -3.28
C GLY A 74 -1.80 5.32 -3.18
N MET A 75 -0.94 5.29 -4.19
CA MET A 75 0.33 4.56 -4.15
C MET A 75 1.32 5.15 -3.14
N GLY A 76 1.32 6.47 -2.96
CA GLY A 76 2.07 7.13 -1.89
C GLY A 76 1.62 6.68 -0.50
N MET A 77 0.31 6.62 -0.28
CA MET A 77 -0.28 6.11 0.97
C MET A 77 0.08 4.64 1.21
N LEU A 78 -0.03 3.78 0.19
CA LEU A 78 0.36 2.37 0.30
C LEU A 78 1.84 2.20 0.66
N ASN A 79 2.74 2.92 -0.02
CA ASN A 79 4.17 2.84 0.27
C ASN A 79 4.51 3.40 1.66
N TYR A 80 3.77 4.40 2.13
CA TYR A 80 3.90 4.89 3.50
C TYR A 80 3.49 3.83 4.52
N ASP A 81 2.36 3.14 4.32
CA ASP A 81 1.93 2.05 5.20
C ASP A 81 2.96 0.91 5.25
N ILE A 82 3.58 0.55 4.11
CA ILE A 82 4.66 -0.45 4.08
C ILE A 82 5.88 0.04 4.85
N ALA A 83 6.29 1.30 4.66
CA ALA A 83 7.40 1.87 5.41
C ALA A 83 7.10 1.93 6.92
N TYR A 84 5.87 2.24 7.29
CA TYR A 84 5.39 2.20 8.66
C TYR A 84 5.46 0.78 9.24
N LEU A 85 5.01 -0.24 8.49
CA LEU A 85 5.17 -1.63 8.88
C LEU A 85 6.64 -1.94 9.16
N CYS A 86 7.55 -1.65 8.23
CA CYS A 86 8.99 -1.86 8.44
C CYS A 86 9.50 -1.17 9.71
N TYR A 87 9.11 0.09 9.94
CA TYR A 87 9.46 0.83 11.14
C TYR A 87 8.98 0.12 12.42
N THR A 88 7.74 -0.36 12.47
CA THR A 88 7.22 -1.10 13.63
C THR A 88 7.94 -2.41 13.88
N GLN A 89 8.59 -2.99 12.86
CA GLN A 89 9.38 -4.21 12.97
C GLN A 89 10.89 -3.93 13.16
N GLY A 90 11.27 -2.68 13.47
CA GLY A 90 12.66 -2.28 13.72
C GLY A 90 13.51 -2.13 12.45
N VAL A 91 12.90 -2.09 11.26
CA VAL A 91 13.59 -1.91 9.98
C VAL A 91 13.51 -0.45 9.55
N SER A 92 14.67 0.22 9.45
CA SER A 92 14.75 1.60 8.98
C SER A 92 14.79 1.69 7.46
N ILE A 93 13.91 2.50 6.88
CA ILE A 93 13.86 2.78 5.44
C ILE A 93 14.20 4.25 5.19
N SER A 94 15.17 4.50 4.32
CA SER A 94 15.48 5.85 3.84
C SER A 94 14.33 6.39 2.98
N MET A 95 14.04 7.69 3.09
CA MET A 95 12.99 8.37 2.32
C MET A 95 13.14 8.15 0.81
N ALA A 96 14.38 8.08 0.30
CA ALA A 96 14.68 7.83 -1.11
C ALA A 96 14.22 6.44 -1.60
N HIS A 97 13.97 5.49 -0.69
CA HIS A 97 13.63 4.10 -0.99
C HIS A 97 12.21 3.72 -0.56
N VAL A 98 11.40 4.67 -0.08
CA VAL A 98 10.01 4.39 0.37
C VAL A 98 9.17 3.78 -0.74
N THR A 99 9.43 4.15 -1.99
CA THR A 99 8.70 3.64 -3.17
C THR A 99 9.15 2.24 -3.62
N TYR A 100 10.16 1.63 -2.99
CA TYR A 100 10.59 0.26 -3.30
C TYR A 100 9.67 -0.78 -2.66
N THR A 101 8.40 -0.77 -3.07
CA THR A 101 7.26 -1.50 -2.50
C THR A 101 7.59 -2.95 -2.13
N LEU A 102 8.00 -3.77 -3.10
CA LEU A 102 8.27 -5.20 -2.88
C LEU A 102 9.51 -5.45 -2.01
N ARG A 103 10.54 -4.63 -2.19
CA ARG A 103 11.78 -4.73 -1.40
C ARG A 103 11.50 -4.43 0.07
N ASN A 104 10.71 -3.40 0.34
CA ASN A 104 10.35 -3.00 1.69
C ASN A 104 9.43 -4.04 2.34
N LEU A 105 8.45 -4.56 1.59
CA LEU A 105 7.58 -5.64 2.08
C LEU A 105 8.39 -6.90 2.43
N MET A 106 9.35 -7.29 1.58
CA MET A 106 10.25 -8.41 1.85
C MET A 106 11.12 -8.14 3.08
N ALA A 107 11.65 -6.92 3.24
CA ALA A 107 12.44 -6.54 4.40
C ALA A 107 11.63 -6.62 5.71
N ALA A 108 10.34 -6.25 5.68
CA ALA A 108 9.45 -6.44 6.82
C ALA A 108 9.30 -7.92 7.20
N CYS A 109 9.12 -8.81 6.22
CA CYS A 109 9.03 -10.26 6.45
C CYS A 109 10.32 -10.89 6.99
N GLN A 110 11.47 -10.25 6.78
CA GLN A 110 12.77 -10.69 7.26
C GLN A 110 13.21 -9.95 8.54
N ALA A 111 12.31 -9.15 9.12
CA ALA A 111 12.64 -8.36 10.29
C ALA A 111 12.97 -9.25 11.50
N PRO A 112 14.00 -8.89 12.30
CA PRO A 112 14.42 -9.69 13.45
C PRO A 112 13.39 -9.73 14.57
N GLN A 113 12.43 -8.79 14.57
CA GLN A 113 11.37 -8.67 15.58
C GLN A 113 9.99 -9.06 15.02
N LEU A 114 9.94 -9.87 13.96
CA LEU A 114 8.67 -10.24 13.33
C LEU A 114 7.76 -11.00 14.32
N GLY A 115 6.70 -10.34 14.78
CA GLY A 115 5.68 -10.94 15.67
C GLY A 115 6.09 -11.12 17.12
N VAL A 116 7.14 -10.41 17.57
CA VAL A 116 7.65 -10.40 18.96
C VAL A 116 7.38 -9.04 19.59
#